data_AF-A0AAJ4DVM9-F1
#
_entry.id   AF-A0AAJ4DVM9-F1
#
_cell.length_a   1.000
_cell.length_b   1.000
_cell.length_c   1.000
_cell.angle_alpha   90.00
_cell.angle_beta   90.00
_cell.angle_gamma   90.00
#
_symmetry.space_group_name_H-M   'P 1'
#
loop_
_entity.id
_entity.type
_entity.pdbx_description
1 polymer ?
#
loop_
_entity_poly.entity_id
_entity_poly.type
_entity_poly.pdbx_seq_one_letter_code
_entity_poly.pdbx_strand_id
1 'polypeptide(L)'
;MNPILETLKENNISNEQINELFQTLTQNPLAAMATISQLGLPQEKLQLLMGQVMQNPALIKEAVEELGLDLSKVEEAKSKLQQ
;
A
#
# COMPACT_ATOMS: atom_id res chain seq x y z
N MET A 1 3.56 8.71 11.49
CA MET A 1 2.85 9.14 10.29
C MET A 1 3.57 8.51 9.13
N ASN A 2 2.87 7.62 8.45
CA ASN A 2 3.48 6.74 7.47
C ASN A 2 3.80 7.47 6.16
N PRO A 3 5.05 7.40 5.63
CA PRO A 3 5.45 8.11 4.40
C PRO A 3 4.70 7.65 3.14
N ILE A 4 4.22 6.40 3.10
CA ILE A 4 3.40 5.89 2.00
C ILE A 4 2.04 6.59 2.01
N LEU A 5 1.42 6.70 3.19
CA LEU A 5 0.13 7.37 3.35
C LEU A 5 0.24 8.87 3.03
N GLU A 6 1.33 9.52 3.42
CA GLU A 6 1.61 10.90 3.05
C GLU A 6 1.71 11.08 1.54
N THR A 7 2.51 10.25 0.87
CA THR A 7 2.67 10.29 -0.59
C THR A 7 1.32 10.12 -1.30
N LEU A 8 0.48 9.19 -0.84
CA LEU A 8 -0.85 8.99 -1.42
C LEU A 8 -1.75 10.23 -1.23
N LYS A 9 -1.77 10.81 -0.03
CA LYS A 9 -2.56 12.03 0.26
C LYS A 9 -2.09 13.24 -0.54
N GLU A 10 -0.77 13.41 -0.70
CA GLU A 10 -0.17 14.47 -1.53
C GLU A 10 -0.61 14.38 -3.01
N ASN A 11 -0.89 13.17 -3.49
CA ASN A 11 -1.37 12.93 -4.85
C ASN A 11 -2.90 13.01 -4.96
N ASN A 12 -3.59 13.62 -4.00
CA ASN A 12 -5.05 13.76 -3.93
C ASN A 12 -5.79 12.41 -3.87
N ILE A 13 -5.14 11.36 -3.37
CA ILE A 13 -5.81 10.08 -3.14
C ILE A 13 -6.61 10.18 -1.84
N SER A 14 -7.89 9.86 -1.90
CA SER A 14 -8.79 9.95 -0.75
C SER A 14 -8.50 8.86 0.28
N ASN A 15 -8.88 9.08 1.54
CA ASN A 15 -8.74 8.06 2.59
C ASN A 15 -9.50 6.77 2.25
N GLU A 16 -10.61 6.85 1.51
CA GLU A 16 -11.36 5.67 1.04
C GLU A 16 -10.55 4.87 0.02
N GLN A 17 -9.96 5.54 -0.98
CA GLN A 17 -9.11 4.91 -1.99
C GLN A 17 -7.85 4.29 -1.38
N ILE A 18 -7.27 4.98 -0.40
CA ILE A 18 -6.14 4.46 0.38
C ILE A 18 -6.56 3.20 1.15
N ASN A 19 -7.70 3.24 1.85
CA ASN A 19 -8.21 2.06 2.55
C ASN A 19 -8.46 0.88 1.60
N GLU A 20 -9.11 1.13 0.47
CA GLU A 20 -9.38 0.09 -0.54
C GLU A 20 -8.08 -0.51 -1.09
N LEU A 21 -7.07 0.33 -1.35
CA LEU A 21 -5.76 -0.13 -1.77
C LEU A 21 -5.14 -1.08 -0.74
N PHE A 22 -5.03 -0.65 0.51
CA PHE A 22 -4.39 -1.46 1.55
C PHE A 22 -5.22 -2.70 1.89
N GLN A 23 -6.53 -2.60 1.88
CA GLN A 23 -7.43 -3.74 2.02
C GLN A 23 -7.21 -4.75 0.89
N THR A 24 -7.08 -4.30 -0.35
CA THR A 24 -6.78 -5.17 -1.50
C THR A 24 -5.39 -5.77 -1.36
N LEU A 25 -4.40 -5.00 -0.92
CA LEU A 25 -3.03 -5.46 -0.69
C LEU A 25 -2.98 -6.59 0.35
N THR A 26 -3.76 -6.49 1.43
CA THR A 26 -3.86 -7.54 2.46
C THR A 26 -4.53 -8.82 1.95
N GLN A 27 -5.39 -8.73 0.93
CA GLN A 27 -6.11 -9.89 0.40
C GLN A 27 -5.34 -10.54 -0.77
N ASN A 28 -4.86 -9.73 -1.69
CA ASN A 28 -4.15 -10.14 -2.89
C ASN A 28 -3.20 -9.02 -3.38
N PRO A 29 -1.89 -9.16 -3.11
CA PRO A 29 -0.89 -8.18 -3.53
C PRO A 29 -0.86 -7.89 -5.03
N LEU A 30 -1.14 -8.90 -5.87
CA LEU A 30 -1.17 -8.75 -7.32
C LEU A 30 -2.38 -7.91 -7.75
N ALA A 31 -3.53 -8.08 -7.09
CA ALA A 31 -4.71 -7.27 -7.36
C ALA A 31 -4.49 -5.81 -6.94
N ALA A 32 -3.76 -5.57 -5.84
CA ALA A 32 -3.46 -4.23 -5.36
C ALA A 32 -2.62 -3.41 -6.34
N MET A 33 -1.78 -4.05 -7.17
CA MET A 33 -1.06 -3.35 -8.24
C MET A 33 -2.02 -2.79 -9.31
N ALA A 34 -3.11 -3.51 -9.62
CA ALA A 34 -4.14 -3.00 -10.52
C ALA A 34 -4.90 -1.84 -9.88
N THR A 35 -5.24 -1.94 -8.59
CA THR A 35 -5.87 -0.85 -7.82
C THR A 35 -4.98 0.39 -7.79
N ILE A 36 -3.69 0.24 -7.49
CA ILE A 36 -2.69 1.33 -7.53
C ILE A 36 -2.65 2.02 -8.91
N SER A 37 -2.74 1.25 -9.99
CA SER A 37 -2.71 1.81 -11.35
C SER A 37 -3.97 2.63 -11.64
N GLN A 38 -5.11 2.27 -11.04
CA GLN A 38 -6.37 3.01 -11.15
C GLN A 38 -6.39 4.29 -10.30
N LEU A 39 -5.50 4.42 -9.31
CA LEU A 39 -5.35 5.65 -8.53
C LEU A 39 -4.81 6.82 -9.35
N GLY A 40 -4.32 6.58 -10.56
CA GLY A 40 -3.79 7.64 -11.43
C GLY A 40 -2.48 8.25 -10.92
N LEU A 41 -1.73 7.50 -10.10
CA LEU A 41 -0.44 7.96 -9.59
C LEU A 41 0.58 8.13 -10.72
N PRO A 42 1.40 9.19 -10.68
CA PRO A 42 2.53 9.33 -11.59
C PRO A 42 3.48 8.13 -11.47
N GLN A 43 4.06 7.70 -12.59
CA GLN A 43 4.94 6.52 -12.64
C GLN A 43 6.16 6.66 -11.71
N GLU A 44 6.68 7.87 -11.53
CA GLU A 44 7.76 8.17 -10.57
C GLU A 44 7.33 7.98 -9.12
N LYS A 45 6.10 8.38 -8.76
CA LYS A 45 5.55 8.20 -7.42
C LYS A 45 5.29 6.72 -7.13
N LEU A 46 4.84 5.98 -8.14
CA LEU A 46 4.70 4.53 -8.05
C LEU A 46 6.07 3.85 -7.79
N GLN A 47 7.10 4.21 -8.56
CA GLN A 47 8.46 3.70 -8.34
C GLN A 47 9.00 4.05 -6.96
N LEU A 48 8.76 5.28 -6.48
CA LEU A 48 9.14 5.71 -5.14
C LEU A 48 8.47 4.85 -4.05
N LEU A 49 7.16 4.65 -4.16
CA LEU A 49 6.39 3.81 -3.23
C LEU A 49 6.91 2.38 -3.21
N MET A 50 7.11 1.76 -4.37
CA MET A 50 7.66 0.40 -4.45
C MET A 50 9.09 0.33 -3.89
N GLY A 51 9.91 1.35 -4.13
CA GLY A 51 11.26 1.45 -3.56
C GLY A 51 11.25 1.56 -2.03
N GLN A 52 10.34 2.35 -1.46
CA GLN A 52 10.16 2.48 0.00
C GLN A 52 9.68 1.16 0.62
N VAL A 53 8.73 0.47 -0.01
CA VAL A 53 8.20 -0.82 0.45
C VAL A 53 9.27 -1.91 0.38
N MET A 54 10.10 -1.93 -0.66
CA MET A 54 11.21 -2.87 -0.78
C MET A 54 12.32 -2.60 0.23
N GLN A 55 12.66 -1.33 0.48
CA GLN A 55 13.68 -0.96 1.48
C GLN A 55 13.19 -1.18 2.91
N ASN A 56 11.93 -0.88 3.17
CA ASN A 56 11.33 -1.03 4.48
C ASN A 56 9.91 -1.61 4.39
N PRO A 57 9.78 -2.95 4.36
CA PRO A 57 8.46 -3.59 4.30
C PRO A 57 7.64 -3.38 5.59
N ALA A 58 8.22 -2.88 6.69
CA ALA A 58 7.47 -2.53 7.90
C ALA A 58 6.50 -1.36 7.65
N LEU A 59 6.79 -0.49 6.67
CA LEU A 59 5.91 0.62 6.31
C LEU A 59 4.51 0.15 5.89
N ILE A 60 4.37 -1.02 5.26
CA ILE A 60 3.04 -1.56 4.95
C ILE A 60 2.27 -1.92 6.24
N LYS A 61 2.97 -2.47 7.24
CA LYS A 61 2.37 -2.86 8.51
C LYS A 61 1.91 -1.63 9.29
N GLU A 62 2.76 -0.61 9.38
CA GLU A 62 2.43 0.68 10.01
C GLU A 62 1.25 1.36 9.31
N ALA A 63 1.18 1.32 7.98
CA ALA A 63 0.07 1.93 7.24
C ALA A 63 -1.26 1.22 7.54
N VAL A 64 -1.24 -0.11 7.60
CA VAL A 64 -2.42 -0.92 7.93
C VAL A 64 -2.87 -0.66 9.37
N GLU A 65 -1.94 -0.53 10.31
CA GLU A 65 -2.22 -0.13 11.69
C GLU A 65 -2.83 1.28 11.77
N GLU A 66 -2.24 2.28 11.10
CA GLU A 66 -2.76 3.65 11.05
C GLU A 66 -4.15 3.73 10.40
N LEU A 67 -4.46 2.82 9.47
CA LEU A 67 -5.77 2.71 8.82
C LEU A 67 -6.78 1.86 9.60
N GLY A 68 -6.36 1.18 10.68
CA GLY A 68 -7.21 0.28 11.45
C GLY A 68 -7.60 -1.01 10.71
N LEU A 69 -6.77 -1.44 9.76
CA LEU A 69 -6.96 -2.66 8.97
C LEU A 69 -6.38 -3.89 9.69
N ASP A 70 -6.84 -5.09 9.32
CA ASP A 70 -6.42 -6.35 9.96
C ASP A 70 -4.99 -6.74 9.56
N LEU A 71 -4.08 -6.66 10.54
CA LEU A 71 -2.66 -7.00 10.38
C LEU A 71 -2.41 -8.45 10.00
N SER A 72 -3.30 -9.37 10.41
CA SER A 72 -3.14 -10.81 10.15
C SER A 72 -3.08 -11.09 8.64
N LYS A 73 -3.87 -10.33 7.87
CA LYS A 73 -3.93 -10.44 6.41
C LYS A 73 -2.71 -9.84 5.71
N VAL A 74 -2.06 -8.85 6.32
CA VAL A 74 -0.82 -8.25 5.78
C VAL A 74 0.33 -9.24 5.80
N GLU A 75 0.46 -10.01 6.89
CA GLU A 75 1.53 -10.99 7.02
C GLU A 75 1.37 -12.12 5.99
N GLU A 76 0.15 -12.59 5.77
CA GLU A 76 -0.17 -13.54 4.70
C GLU A 76 0.14 -12.97 3.30
N ALA A 77 -0.24 -11.71 3.05
CA ALA A 77 0.03 -11.02 1.80
C ALA A 77 1.54 -10.86 1.53
N LYS A 78 2.34 -10.58 2.55
CA LYS A 78 3.81 -10.50 2.43
C LYS A 78 4.42 -11.82 2.00
N SER A 79 3.99 -12.93 2.59
CA SER A 79 4.50 -14.25 2.20
C SER A 79 4.21 -14.58 0.72
N LYS A 80 3.13 -14.03 0.15
CA LYS A 80 2.79 -14.20 -1.28
C LYS A 80 3.63 -13.34 -2.22
N LEU A 81 4.24 -12.26 -1.74
CA LEU A 81 5.12 -11.39 -2.54
C LEU A 81 6.57 -11.88 -2.61
N GLN A 82 6.98 -12.75 -1.68
CA GLN A 82 8.36 -13.25 -1.57
C GLN A 82 8.58 -14.64 -2.21
N GLN A 83 7.57 -15.22 -2.87
CA GLN A 83 7.72 -16.42 -3.70
C GLN A 83 7.94 -16.04 -5.17
#